data_AF-A0A946MG58-F1
#
_entry.id   AF-A0A946MG58-F1
#
_cell.length_a   1.000
_cell.length_b   1.000
_cell.length_c   1.000
_cell.angle_alpha   90.00
_cell.angle_beta   90.00
_cell.angle_gamma   90.00
#
_symmetry.space_group_name_H-M   'P 1'
#
loop_
_entity.id
_entity.type
_entity.pdbx_description
1 polymer ?
#
loop_
_entity_poly.entity_id
_entity_poly.type
_entity_poly.pdbx_seq_one_letter_code
_entity_poly.pdbx_strand_id
1 'polypeptide(L)' 'LPSQELTDLFLKQANDQGLTSLQGHRSVGGIRASIYNSMPHEGVLALRDFMNSFYTQHSCSR' A
#
# COMPACT_ATOMS: atom_id res chain seq x y z
N LEU A 1 8.53 -1.83 4.74
CA LEU A 1 9.32 -1.47 3.55
C LEU A 1 10.70 -1.03 4.02
N PRO A 2 11.77 -1.32 3.28
CA PRO A 2 13.14 -1.13 3.76
C PRO A 2 13.58 0.34 3.83
N SER A 3 12.88 1.27 3.15
CA SER A 3 13.17 2.71 3.19
C SER A 3 11.89 3.56 3.28
N GLN A 4 12.03 4.78 3.80
CA GLN A 4 10.97 5.79 3.79
C GLN A 4 10.57 6.17 2.36
N GLU A 5 11.54 6.28 1.44
CA GLU A 5 11.29 6.57 0.03
C GLU A 5 10.36 5.56 -0.65
N LEU A 6 10.56 4.26 -0.41
CA LEU A 6 9.67 3.23 -0.93
C LEU A 6 8.28 3.29 -0.28
N THR A 7 8.20 3.72 0.97
CA THR A 7 6.92 3.91 1.67
C THR A 7 6.15 5.07 1.05
N ASP A 8 6.81 6.19 0.79
CA ASP A 8 6.20 7.36 0.16
C ASP A 8 5.78 7.06 -1.28
N LEU A 9 6.61 6.31 -2.02
CA LEU A 9 6.28 5.85 -3.37
C LEU A 9 5.05 4.93 -3.37
N PHE A 10 4.98 3.98 -2.44
CA PHE A 10 3.83 3.10 -2.27
C PHE A 10 2.56 3.91 -1.97
N LEU A 11 2.63 4.85 -1.03
CA LEU A 11 1.48 5.69 -0.66
C LEU A 11 1.01 6.55 -1.84
N LYS A 12 1.94 7.09 -2.63
CA LYS A 12 1.62 7.87 -3.82
C LYS A 12 0.91 7.01 -4.87
N GLN A 13 1.49 5.87 -5.25
CA GLN A 13 0.90 4.98 -6.26
C GLN A 13 -0.42 4.37 -5.80
N ALA A 14 -0.56 4.05 -4.51
CA ALA A 14 -1.81 3.57 -3.94
C ALA A 14 -2.91 4.63 -4.06
N ASN A 15 -2.58 5.90 -3.78
CA ASN A 15 -3.52 7.01 -3.91
C ASN A 15 -3.97 7.20 -5.37
N ASP A 16 -3.07 7.04 -6.34
CA ASP A 16 -3.40 7.09 -7.77
C ASP A 16 -4.36 5.97 -8.20
N GLN A 17 -4.36 4.83 -7.50
CA GLN A 17 -5.31 3.73 -7.70
C GLN A 17 -6.57 3.83 -6.83
N GLY A 18 -6.77 4.96 -6.14
CA GLY A 18 -7.92 5.17 -5.23
C GLY A 18 -7.81 4.43 -3.90
N LEU A 19 -6.67 3.79 -3.61
CA LEU A 19 -6.38 3.15 -2.32
C LEU A 19 -5.84 4.21 -1.35
N THR A 20 -6.77 4.93 -0.72
CA THR A 20 -6.47 6.01 0.21
C THR A 20 -6.34 5.53 1.65
N SER A 21 -5.85 6.40 2.55
CA SER A 21 -5.79 6.16 4.00
C SER A 21 -4.89 4.99 4.44
N LEU A 22 -3.89 4.64 3.64
CA LEU A 22 -2.92 3.58 3.94
C LEU A 22 -1.70 4.04 4.77
N GLN A 23 -1.62 5.33 5.11
CA GLN A 23 -0.50 5.87 5.88
C GLN A 23 -0.49 5.31 7.31
N GLY A 24 0.65 4.73 7.69
CA GLY A 24 0.88 4.23 9.04
C GLY A 24 0.90 5.34 10.10
N HIS A 25 0.86 4.94 11.38
CA HIS A 25 0.91 5.90 12.48
C HIS A 25 2.28 6.61 12.52
N ARG A 26 2.28 7.92 12.77
CA ARG A 26 3.50 8.78 12.79
C ARG A 26 4.66 8.24 13.63
N SER A 27 4.36 7.48 14.69
CA SER A 27 5.37 6.93 15.60
C SER A 27 6.05 5.66 15.09
N VAL A 28 5.40 4.93 14.19
CA VAL A 28 5.85 3.61 13.71
C VAL A 28 6.24 3.69 12.23
N GLY A 29 5.68 4.67 11.51
CA GLY A 29 5.84 4.80 10.06
C GLY A 29 5.17 3.65 9.32
N GLY A 30 5.59 3.45 8.07
CA GLY A 30 5.13 2.34 7.25
C GLY A 30 3.69 2.49 6.74
N ILE A 31 3.05 1.35 6.52
CA ILE A 31 1.74 1.23 5.86
C ILE A 31 0.77 0.51 6.79
N ARG A 32 -0.46 1.00 6.87
CA ARG A 32 -1.55 0.36 7.61
C ARG A 32 -2.81 0.34 6.77
N ALA A 33 -3.31 -0.85 6.47
CA ALA A 33 -4.61 -1.04 5.84
C ALA A 33 -5.67 -1.31 6.90
N SER A 34 -6.68 -0.43 6.98
CA SER A 34 -7.81 -0.58 7.91
C SER A 34 -8.96 -1.30 7.21
N ILE A 35 -9.17 -2.57 7.55
CA ILE A 35 -10.22 -3.43 6.98
C ILE A 35 -11.39 -3.59 7.96
N TYR A 36 -12.25 -2.58 8.04
CA TYR A 36 -13.47 -2.63 8.85
C TYR A 36 -14.58 -3.41 8.13
N ASN A 37 -15.66 -3.74 8.86
CA ASN A 37 -16.82 -4.45 8.30
C ASN A 37 -17.46 -3.76 7.09
N SER A 38 -17.31 -2.44 6.96
CA SER A 38 -17.80 -1.65 5.83
C SER A 38 -16.89 -1.68 4.60
N MET A 39 -15.72 -2.32 4.68
CA MET A 39 -14.80 -2.42 3.56
C MET A 39 -15.31 -3.47 2.56
N PRO A 40 -15.56 -3.12 1.29
CA PRO A 40 -15.98 -4.08 0.29
C PRO A 40 -14.86 -5.09 0.00
N HIS A 41 -15.23 -6.33 -0.31
CA HIS A 41 -14.28 -7.38 -0.68
C HIS A 41 -13.40 -6.96 -1.87
N GLU A 42 -14.00 -6.26 -2.84
CA GLU A 42 -13.31 -5.69 -4.00
C GLU A 42 -12.17 -4.73 -3.62
N GLY A 43 -12.36 -3.93 -2.56
CA GLY A 43 -11.31 -3.03 -2.08
C GLY A 43 -10.11 -3.78 -1.49
N VAL A 44 -10.36 -4.93 -0.85
CA VAL A 44 -9.30 -5.82 -0.34
C VAL A 44 -8.56 -6.50 -1.49
N LEU A 45 -9.29 -6.93 -2.53
CA LEU A 45 -8.69 -7.50 -3.74
C LEU A 45 -7.83 -6.47 -4.49
N ALA A 46 -8.32 -5.23 -4.65
CA ALA A 46 -7.56 -4.14 -5.25
C ALA A 46 -6.25 -3.86 -4.48
N LEU A 47 -6.31 -3.84 -3.14
CA LEU A 47 -5.12 -3.69 -2.30
C LEU A 47 -4.12 -4.84 -2.50
N ARG A 48 -4.59 -6.09 -2.54
CA ARG A 48 -3.76 -7.27 -2.81
C ARG A 48 -3.06 -7.17 -4.16
N ASP A 49 -3.81 -6.84 -5.21
CA ASP A 49 -3.28 -6.79 -6.57
C ASP A 49 -2.29 -5.64 -6.75
N PHE A 50 -2.55 -4.51 -6.10
CA PHE A 50 -1.59 -3.42 -5.99
C PHE A 50 -0.30 -3.85 -5.28
N MET A 51 -0.40 -4.51 -4.11
CA MET A 51 0.76 -4.98 -3.36
C MET A 51 1.63 -5.96 -4.16
N ASN A 52 1.00 -6.89 -4.88
CA ASN A 52 1.70 -7.83 -5.76
C ASN A 52 2.40 -7.10 -6.91
N SER A 53 1.71 -6.16 -7.56
CA SER A 53 2.26 -5.37 -8.68
C SER A 53 3.44 -4.52 -8.22
N PHE A 54 3.30 -3.83 -7.09
CA PHE A 54 4.37 -3.04 -6.48
C PHE A 54 5.56 -3.91 -6.11
N TYR A 55 5.31 -5.09 -5.50
CA TYR A 55 6.37 -6.03 -5.19
C TYR A 55 7.10 -6.46 -6.45
N THR A 56 6.42 -6.92 -7.51
CA THR A 56 7.07 -7.35 -8.76
C THR A 56 7.90 -6.24 -9.41
N GLN A 57 7.39 -5.01 -9.43
CA GLN A 57 8.10 -3.85 -9.99
C GLN A 57 9.38 -3.52 -9.25
N HIS A 58 9.39 -3.67 -7.91
CA HIS A 58 10.52 -3.31 -7.06
C HIS A 58 11.38 -4.49 -6.60
N SER A 59 10.90 -5.74 -6.76
CA SER A 59 11.64 -6.98 -6.45
C SER A 59 12.59 -7.38 -7.57
N CYS A 60 12.34 -6.92 -8.80
CA CYS A 60 13.24 -7.12 -9.93
C CYS A 60 14.30 -6.01 -9.99
N SER A 61 15.00 -5.82 -8.86
CA SER A 61 16.33 -5.23 -8.84
C SER A 61 17.30 -6.38 -8.56
N ARG A 62 17.66 -7.12 -9.62
CA ARG A 62 18.90 -7.90 -9.67
C ARG A 62 19.93 -7.10 -10.45
#